data_AF-W4G352-F1
#
_entry.id   AF-W4G352-F1
#
_cell.length_a   1.000
_cell.length_b   1.000
_cell.length_c   1.000
_cell.angle_alpha   90.00
_cell.angle_beta   90.00
_cell.angle_gamma   90.00
#
_symmetry.space_group_name_H-M   'P 1'
#
loop_
_entity.id
_entity.type
_entity.pdbx_description
1 polymer ?
#
loop_
_entity_poly.entity_id
_entity_poly.type
_entity_poly.pdbx_seq_one_letter_code
_entity_poly.pdbx_strand_id
1 'polypeptide(L)'
;MEQRKEVRRRYTNGQRKALLAMFQVASPASERQFCRDNQLPFSTWQAWRSREAKIMASKRHNRLATTGGQGHKELIPFGRELLDFMRGRREEERYVRVYHMMNWVK
;
A
#
# COMPACT_ATOMS: atom_id res chain seq x y z
N MET A 1 32.36 -4.05 3.88
CA MET A 1 31.57 -3.23 2.94
C MET A 1 30.28 -2.84 3.64
N GLU A 2 30.19 -1.59 4.06
CA GLU A 2 29.01 -1.06 4.75
C GLU A 2 27.87 -0.93 3.74
N GLN A 3 26.86 -1.80 3.86
CA GLN A 3 25.66 -1.72 3.03
C GLN A 3 24.90 -0.45 3.41
N ARG A 4 25.10 0.63 2.65
CA ARG A 4 24.26 1.84 2.74
C ARG A 4 22.81 1.41 2.50
N LYS A 5 21.98 1.42 3.55
CA LYS A 5 20.52 1.28 3.41
C LYS A 5 20.02 2.41 2.53
N GLU A 6 19.67 2.12 1.28
CA GLU A 6 18.95 3.07 0.43
C GLU A 6 17.63 3.47 1.11
N VAL A 7 17.55 4.72 1.56
CA VAL A 7 16.31 5.29 2.07
C VAL A 7 15.38 5.52 0.88
N ARG A 8 14.55 4.53 0.57
CA ARG A 8 13.53 4.66 -0.48
C ARG A 8 12.54 5.75 -0.10
N ARG A 9 12.54 6.87 -0.83
CA ARG A 9 11.58 7.96 -0.65
C ARG A 9 10.17 7.43 -0.88
N ARG A 10 9.32 7.56 0.14
CA ARG A 10 7.94 7.07 0.10
C ARG A 10 7.02 8.21 -0.33
N TYR A 11 6.28 7.99 -1.41
CA TYR A 11 5.34 8.98 -1.93
C TYR A 11 3.91 8.64 -1.54
N THR A 12 3.18 9.64 -1.03
CA THR A 12 1.76 9.52 -0.68
C THR A 12 0.88 9.55 -1.93
N ASN A 13 -0.35 9.04 -1.82
CA ASN A 13 -1.32 9.11 -2.93
C ASN A 13 -1.60 10.56 -3.34
N GLY A 14 -1.61 11.49 -2.38
CA GLY A 14 -1.74 12.92 -2.66
C GLY A 14 -0.60 13.45 -3.52
N GLN A 15 0.65 13.15 -3.16
CA GLN A 15 1.82 13.56 -3.94
C GLN A 15 1.78 12.98 -5.36
N ARG A 16 1.40 11.70 -5.50
CA ARG A 16 1.28 11.05 -6.82
C ARG A 16 0.26 11.76 -7.69
N LYS A 17 -0.96 11.98 -7.16
CA LYS A 17 -2.04 12.64 -7.88
C LYS A 17 -1.68 14.08 -8.27
N ALA A 18 -1.06 14.83 -7.36
CA ALA A 18 -0.64 16.20 -7.64
C ALA A 18 0.38 16.28 -8.77
N LEU A 19 1.40 15.41 -8.77
CA LEU A 19 2.42 15.38 -9.83
C LEU A 19 1.84 14.91 -11.17
N LEU A 20 0.95 13.91 -11.17
CA LEU A 20 0.27 13.45 -12.38
C LEU A 20 -0.64 14.55 -12.96
N ALA A 21 -1.41 15.24 -12.13
CA ALA A 21 -2.26 16.35 -12.55
C ALA A 21 -1.43 17.54 -13.07
N MET A 22 -0.35 17.89 -12.37
CA MET A 22 0.58 18.93 -12.80
C MET A 22 1.19 18.61 -14.18
N PHE A 23 1.57 17.36 -14.42
CA PHE A 23 2.08 16.93 -15.72
C PHE A 23 1.03 17.06 -16.83
N GLN A 24 -0.23 16.71 -16.56
CA GLN A 24 -1.32 16.86 -17.55
C GLN A 24 -1.58 18.33 -17.89
N VAL A 25 -1.52 19.23 -16.90
CA VAL A 25 -1.74 20.67 -17.10
C VAL A 25 -0.55 21.33 -17.79
N ALA A 26 0.66 21.05 -17.33
CA ALA A 26 1.87 21.66 -17.87
C ALA A 26 2.24 21.09 -19.26
N SER A 27 1.79 19.88 -19.58
CA SER A 27 2.08 19.14 -20.82
C SER A 27 3.52 19.33 -21.32
N PRO A 28 4.52 19.00 -20.48
CA PRO A 28 5.92 19.31 -20.80
C PRO A 28 6.42 18.45 -21.95
N ALA A 29 7.26 19.03 -22.81
CA ALA A 29 7.84 18.34 -23.97
C ALA A 29 8.72 17.13 -23.59
N SER A 30 9.16 17.01 -22.32
CA SER A 30 9.99 15.92 -21.85
C SER A 30 9.59 15.45 -20.45
N GLU A 31 9.21 14.17 -20.34
CA GLU A 31 8.97 13.50 -19.06
C GLU A 31 10.23 13.46 -18.18
N ARG A 32 11.41 13.30 -18.79
CA ARG A 32 12.68 13.26 -18.05
C ARG A 32 13.00 14.61 -17.42
N GLN A 33 12.71 15.70 -18.14
CA GLN A 33 12.91 17.04 -17.60
C GLN A 33 11.95 17.31 -16.45
N PHE A 34 10.65 16.99 -16.63
CA PHE A 34 9.66 17.09 -15.57
C PHE A 34 10.08 16.34 -14.30
N CYS A 35 10.64 15.14 -14.44
CA CYS A 35 11.15 14.35 -13.32
C CYS A 35 12.32 15.03 -12.60
N ARG A 36 13.26 15.63 -13.34
CA ARG A 36 14.39 16.37 -12.75
C ARG A 36 13.90 17.58 -11.98
N ASP A 37 13.01 18.37 -12.57
CA ASP A 37 12.46 19.59 -11.97
C ASP A 37 11.71 19.28 -10.67
N ASN A 38 11.03 18.12 -10.62
CA ASN A 38 10.26 17.68 -9.45
C ASN A 38 11.04 16.73 -8.51
N GLN A 39 12.35 16.55 -8.70
CA GLN A 39 13.21 15.67 -7.89
C GLN A 39 12.63 14.25 -7.73
N LEU A 40 12.11 13.71 -8.83
CA LEU A 40 11.48 12.41 -8.92
C LEU A 40 12.37 11.46 -9.73
N PRO A 41 12.72 10.27 -9.20
CA PRO A 41 13.40 9.26 -9.99
C PRO A 41 12.55 8.85 -11.19
N PHE A 42 13.15 8.82 -12.38
CA PHE A 42 12.43 8.51 -13.63
C PHE A 42 11.78 7.11 -13.62
N SER A 43 12.42 6.13 -12.99
CA SER A 43 11.85 4.78 -12.81
C SER A 43 10.56 4.79 -11.99
N THR A 44 10.51 5.59 -10.92
CA THR A 44 9.31 5.79 -10.11
C THR A 44 8.21 6.44 -10.93
N TRP A 45 8.55 7.44 -11.74
CA TRP A 45 7.60 8.11 -12.62
C TRP A 45 6.99 7.17 -13.66
N GLN A 46 7.81 6.38 -14.37
CA GLN A 46 7.31 5.39 -15.34
C GLN A 46 6.38 4.36 -14.68
N ALA A 47 6.71 3.89 -13.48
CA ALA A 47 5.85 3.00 -12.72
C ALA A 47 4.50 3.64 -12.35
N TRP A 48 4.45 4.95 -12.17
CA TRP A 48 3.20 5.67 -11.94
C TRP A 48 2.43 5.92 -13.23
N ARG A 49 3.10 6.30 -14.33
CA ARG A 49 2.49 6.49 -15.66
C ARG A 49 1.75 5.23 -16.11
N SER A 50 2.38 4.05 -15.99
CA SER A 50 1.75 2.76 -16.31
C SER A 50 0.51 2.42 -15.45
N ARG A 51 0.33 3.09 -14.31
CA ARG A 51 -0.78 2.86 -13.36
C ARG A 51 -1.58 4.13 -13.09
N GLU A 52 -1.47 5.14 -13.96
CA GLU A 52 -2.02 6.47 -13.74
C GLU A 52 -3.53 6.42 -13.48
N ALA A 53 -4.27 5.73 -14.34
CA ALA A 53 -5.71 5.55 -14.19
C ALA A 53 -6.07 4.97 -12.81
N LYS A 54 -5.32 3.98 -12.33
CA LYS A 54 -5.52 3.37 -11.01
C LYS A 54 -5.19 4.31 -9.85
N ILE A 55 -4.13 5.11 -9.99
CA ILE A 55 -3.72 6.09 -8.98
C ILE A 55 -4.76 7.21 -8.89
N MET A 56 -5.21 7.73 -10.03
CA MET A 56 -6.20 8.81 -10.11
C MET A 56 -7.58 8.35 -9.64
N ALA A 57 -8.02 7.15 -10.02
CA ALA A 57 -9.30 6.57 -9.58
C ALA A 57 -9.31 6.11 -8.11
N SER A 58 -8.17 6.07 -7.43
CA SER A 58 -8.11 5.59 -6.04
C SER A 58 -8.87 6.53 -5.10
N LYS A 59 -9.95 6.02 -4.48
CA LYS A 59 -10.72 6.72 -3.43
C LYS A 59 -10.04 6.72 -2.05
N ARG A 60 -8.84 6.12 -1.93
CA ARG A 60 -8.11 6.02 -0.65
C ARG A 60 -7.62 7.39 -0.19
N HIS A 61 -7.45 7.52 1.12
CA HIS A 61 -6.98 8.76 1.74
C HIS A 61 -5.61 9.20 1.19
N ASN A 62 -5.49 10.48 0.85
CA ASN A 62 -4.31 11.04 0.17
C ASN A 62 -3.02 10.93 0.99
N ARG A 63 -3.10 10.95 2.32
CA ARG A 63 -1.94 10.77 3.23
C ARG A 63 -1.34 9.35 3.18
N LEU A 64 -2.07 8.35 2.70
CA LEU A 64 -1.58 6.97 2.61
C LEU A 64 -0.69 6.79 1.39
N ALA A 65 0.37 6.00 1.52
CA ALA A 65 1.29 5.68 0.44
C ALA A 65 0.86 4.46 -0.41
N THR A 66 -0.18 3.74 0.01
CA THR A 66 -0.71 2.57 -0.70
C THR A 66 -2.02 2.93 -1.39
N THR A 67 -2.19 2.46 -2.62
CA THR A 67 -3.45 2.62 -3.38
C THR A 67 -4.52 1.60 -2.93
N GLY A 68 -4.30 0.90 -1.81
CA GLY A 68 -5.07 -0.26 -1.37
C GLY A 68 -4.62 -1.57 -2.03
N GLY A 69 -5.06 -2.71 -1.49
CA GLY A 69 -4.77 -4.05 -2.04
C GLY A 69 -3.47 -4.69 -1.56
N GLN A 70 -2.92 -4.25 -0.43
CA GLN A 70 -1.85 -4.99 0.25
C GLN A 70 -2.36 -5.52 1.59
N GLY A 71 -3.04 -6.65 1.50
CA GLY A 71 -2.92 -7.76 2.42
C GLY A 71 -2.64 -8.99 1.56
N HIS A 72 -1.89 -9.97 2.06
CA HIS A 72 -1.90 -11.27 1.40
C HIS A 72 -3.35 -11.73 1.29
N LYS A 73 -3.78 -12.19 0.11
CA LYS A 73 -4.99 -13.03 0.06
C LYS A 73 -4.72 -14.18 1.02
N GLU A 74 -5.66 -14.44 1.92
CA GLU A 74 -5.60 -15.61 2.81
C GLU A 74 -5.25 -16.84 1.95
N LEU A 75 -4.06 -17.42 2.17
CA LEU A 75 -3.62 -18.61 1.44
C LEU A 75 -4.53 -19.80 1.80
N ILE A 76 -5.01 -19.79 3.04
CA ILE A 76 -5.98 -20.70 3.62
C ILE A 76 -7.07 -19.80 4.18
N PRO A 77 -8.35 -19.98 3.81
CA PRO A 77 -9.46 -19.18 4.33
C PRO A 77 -9.76 -19.54 5.78
N PHE A 78 -8.89 -19.14 6.72
CA PHE A 78 -9.07 -19.39 8.16
C PHE A 78 -9.49 -18.12 8.90
N GLY A 79 -9.36 -16.92 8.32
CA GLY A 79 -9.45 -15.69 9.09
C GLY A 79 -10.85 -15.38 9.60
N ARG A 80 -11.89 -15.76 8.85
CA ARG A 80 -13.28 -15.54 9.27
C ARG A 80 -13.69 -16.51 10.37
N GLU A 81 -13.40 -17.79 10.19
CA GLU A 81 -13.73 -18.84 11.16
C GLU A 81 -12.89 -18.70 12.45
N LEU A 82 -11.61 -18.31 12.33
CA LEU A 82 -10.76 -17.99 13.48
C LEU A 82 -11.29 -16.78 14.26
N LEU A 83 -11.77 -15.75 13.55
CA LEU A 83 -12.34 -14.56 14.18
C LEU A 83 -13.60 -14.90 14.98
N ASP A 84 -14.48 -15.74 14.42
CA ASP A 84 -15.70 -16.20 15.10
C ASP A 84 -15.36 -17.03 16.35
N PHE A 85 -14.38 -17.93 16.27
CA PHE A 85 -13.85 -18.66 17.41
C PHE A 85 -13.29 -17.72 18.50
N MET A 86 -12.51 -16.71 18.11
CA MET A 86 -11.96 -15.73 19.05
C MET A 86 -13.02 -14.86 19.71
N ARG A 87 -14.15 -14.59 19.04
CA ARG A 87 -15.27 -13.81 19.59
C ARG A 87 -16.03 -14.63 20.63
N GLY A 88 -16.41 -15.87 20.32
CA GLY A 88 -17.10 -16.74 21.28
C GLY A 88 -16.29 -16.95 22.57
N ARG A 89 -14.97 -17.11 22.47
CA ARG A 89 -14.09 -17.21 23.65
C ARG A 89 -14.08 -15.95 24.52
N ARG A 90 -14.20 -14.75 23.92
CA ARG A 90 -14.26 -13.49 24.66
C ARG A 90 -15.62 -13.28 25.31
N GLU A 91 -16.70 -13.71 24.66
CA GLU A 91 -18.05 -13.70 25.23
C GLU A 91 -18.15 -14.62 26.46
N GLU A 92 -17.36 -15.70 26.49
CA GLU A 92 -17.18 -16.59 27.65
C GLU A 92 -16.18 -16.05 28.71
N GLU A 93 -15.71 -14.79 28.61
CA GLU A 93 -14.67 -14.17 29.46
C GLU A 93 -13.34 -14.96 29.54
N ARG A 94 -13.06 -15.82 28.56
CA ARG A 94 -11.84 -16.63 28.53
C ARG A 94 -10.74 -15.96 27.70
N TYR A 95 -9.56 -15.84 28.29
CA TYR A 95 -8.38 -15.35 27.57
C TYR A 95 -8.08 -16.20 26.33
N VAL A 96 -7.95 -15.55 25.17
CA VAL A 96 -7.47 -16.19 23.95
C VAL A 96 -5.93 -16.22 23.98
N ARG A 97 -5.36 -17.42 24.05
CA ARG A 97 -3.91 -17.68 24.00
C ARG A 97 -3.55 -18.49 22.75
N VAL A 98 -2.27 -18.48 22.37
CA VAL A 98 -1.74 -19.22 21.22
C VAL A 98 -2.13 -20.71 21.26
N TYR A 99 -2.09 -21.33 22.44
CA TYR A 99 -2.55 -22.72 22.65
C TYR A 99 -4.00 -22.97 22.20
N HIS A 100 -4.90 -22.01 22.43
CA HIS A 100 -6.30 -22.15 22.03
C HIS A 100 -6.48 -22.07 20.51
N MET A 101 -5.68 -21.23 19.84
CA MET A 101 -5.66 -21.18 18.38
C MET A 101 -5.08 -22.47 17.79
N MET A 102 -3.99 -22.99 18.36
CA MET A 102 -3.40 -24.25 17.91
C MET A 102 -4.37 -25.44 18.05
N ASN A 103 -5.18 -25.47 19.12
CA ASN A 103 -6.19 -26.52 19.27
C ASN A 103 -7.39 -26.37 18.33
N TRP A 104 -7.69 -25.15 17.88
CA TRP A 104 -8.79 -24.91 16.92
C TRP A 104 -8.40 -25.29 15.49
N VAL A 105 -7.12 -25.12 15.12
CA VAL A 105 -6.59 -25.45 13.77
C VAL A 105 -6.43 -26.97 13.54
N LYS A 106 -6.49 -27.79 14.59
CA LYS A 106 -6.29 -29.25 14.51
C LYS A 106 -7.35 -29.96 13.68
#